data_AF-A0A356BW29-F1
#
_entry.id   AF-A0A356BW29-F1
#
_cell.length_a   1.000
_cell.length_b   1.000
_cell.length_c   1.000
_cell.angle_alpha   90.00
_cell.angle_beta   90.00
_cell.angle_gamma   90.00
#
_symmetry.space_group_name_H-M   'P 1'
#
loop_
_entity.id
_entity.type
_entity.pdbx_description
1 polymer ?
#
loop_
_entity_poly.entity_id
_entity_poly.type
_entity_poly.pdbx_seq_one_letter_code
_entity_poly.pdbx_strand_id
1 'polypeptide(L)'
;MNHIWELMKITFQTFAFMVTDLRYILIMALVFIFVYRQYAKILQYEQGFFSLKRINPLMETVTSLVYGIGGGMLATMLFILLGVSISDAGVAYLWLAAILLMLINQRFLCFAYAGSLVSLMALITGFPQIHVATLMALVAILHLVESLLILVNGYHNASPMFFKHKSGKVVGGFALR
;
A
#
# COMPACT_ATOMS: atom_id res chain seq x y z
N MET A 1 7.29 -30.38 -9.42
CA MET A 1 7.80 -29.91 -8.11
C MET A 1 9.08 -29.10 -8.23
N ASN A 2 10.02 -29.43 -9.14
CA ASN A 2 11.28 -28.68 -9.31
C ASN A 2 11.10 -27.20 -9.71
N HIS A 3 10.14 -26.89 -10.60
CA HIS A 3 9.92 -25.49 -11.03
C HIS A 3 9.33 -24.59 -9.95
N ILE A 4 8.49 -25.12 -9.05
CA ILE A 4 7.98 -24.33 -7.91
C ILE A 4 9.12 -23.98 -6.96
N TRP A 5 10.02 -24.94 -6.72
CA TRP A 5 11.21 -24.71 -5.90
C TRP A 5 12.17 -23.68 -6.52
N GLU A 6 12.35 -23.73 -7.84
CA GLU A 6 13.13 -22.72 -8.58
C GLU A 6 12.50 -21.32 -8.48
N LEU A 7 11.18 -21.20 -8.63
CA LEU A 7 10.46 -19.93 -8.51
C LEU A 7 10.55 -19.35 -7.11
N MET A 8 10.45 -20.18 -6.06
CA MET A 8 10.69 -19.72 -4.69
C MET A 8 12.13 -19.25 -4.48
N LYS A 9 13.10 -19.96 -5.05
CA LYS A 9 14.52 -19.58 -4.97
C LYS A 9 14.78 -18.24 -5.66
N ILE A 10 14.24 -18.04 -6.86
CA ILE A 10 14.35 -16.77 -7.61
C ILE A 10 13.68 -15.64 -6.82
N THR A 11 12.47 -15.86 -6.31
CA THR A 11 11.77 -14.86 -5.49
C THR A 11 12.61 -14.45 -4.29
N PHE A 12 13.17 -15.42 -3.54
CA PHE A 12 14.02 -15.12 -2.39
C PHE A 12 15.30 -14.37 -2.77
N GLN A 13 15.93 -14.72 -3.89
CA GLN A 13 17.09 -14.00 -4.42
C GLN A 13 16.76 -12.55 -4.81
N THR A 14 15.58 -12.30 -5.39
CA THR A 14 15.12 -10.95 -5.71
C THR A 14 14.93 -10.11 -4.44
N PHE A 15 14.40 -10.69 -3.37
CA PHE A 15 14.30 -10.01 -2.07
C PHE A 15 15.66 -9.72 -1.44
N ALA A 16 16.61 -10.65 -1.53
CA ALA A 16 17.97 -10.40 -1.06
C ALA A 16 18.61 -9.24 -1.84
N PHE A 17 18.43 -9.21 -3.16
CA PHE A 17 18.91 -8.12 -4.01
C PHE A 17 18.28 -6.77 -3.66
N MET A 18 16.97 -6.76 -3.35
CA MET A 18 16.24 -5.57 -2.90
C MET A 18 16.85 -4.94 -1.65
N VAL A 19 17.38 -5.75 -0.73
CA VAL A 19 18.00 -5.25 0.52
C VAL A 19 19.45 -4.81 0.33
N THR A 20 20.11 -5.23 -0.76
CA THR A 20 21.52 -4.87 -1.03
C THR A 20 21.69 -3.68 -1.99
N ASP A 21 20.75 -3.46 -2.91
CA ASP A 21 20.88 -2.38 -3.89
C ASP A 21 20.52 -1.03 -3.26
N LEU A 22 21.42 -0.06 -3.41
CA LEU A 22 21.29 1.28 -2.83
C LEU A 22 19.98 1.98 -3.26
N ARG A 23 19.50 1.77 -4.48
CA ARG A 23 18.27 2.42 -4.99
C ARG A 23 17.06 1.95 -4.20
N TYR A 24 16.94 0.64 -3.98
CA TYR A 24 15.83 0.07 -3.22
C TYR A 24 15.93 0.42 -1.75
N ILE A 25 17.14 0.42 -1.16
CA ILE A 25 17.36 0.88 0.21
C ILE A 25 16.91 2.34 0.39
N LEU A 26 17.26 3.23 -0.55
CA LEU A 26 16.86 4.64 -0.50
C LEU A 26 15.33 4.81 -0.57
N ILE A 27 14.66 4.08 -1.47
CA ILE A 27 13.19 4.09 -1.55
C ILE A 27 12.58 3.56 -0.26
N MET A 28 13.09 2.46 0.27
CA MET A 28 12.58 1.85 1.50
C MET A 28 12.81 2.78 2.71
N ALA A 29 13.96 3.45 2.79
CA ALA A 29 14.25 4.45 3.82
C ALA A 29 13.30 5.66 3.72
N LEU A 30 13.02 6.14 2.51
CA LEU A 30 12.06 7.22 2.27
C LEU A 30 10.66 6.83 2.79
N VAL A 31 10.17 5.65 2.40
CA VAL A 31 8.86 5.13 2.84
C VAL A 31 8.84 4.93 4.35
N PHE A 32 9.92 4.38 4.93
CA PHE A 32 10.07 4.21 6.37
C PHE A 32 9.96 5.53 7.13
N ILE A 33 10.60 6.60 6.64
CA ILE A 33 10.51 7.94 7.23
C ILE A 33 9.07 8.47 7.17
N PHE A 34 8.36 8.30 6.04
CA PHE A 34 6.98 8.74 5.92
C PHE A 34 6.05 8.02 6.91
N VAL A 35 6.16 6.69 6.99
CA VAL A 35 5.36 5.87 7.91
C VAL A 35 5.69 6.20 9.37
N TYR A 36 6.98 6.38 9.69
CA TYR A 36 7.40 6.82 11.02
C TYR A 36 6.79 8.18 11.40
N ARG A 37 6.83 9.16 10.49
CA ARG A 37 6.22 10.48 10.72
C ARG A 37 4.72 10.38 10.92
N GLN A 38 4.04 9.47 10.22
CA GLN A 38 2.62 9.19 10.42
C GLN A 38 2.35 8.66 11.83
N TYR A 39 3.07 7.63 12.29
CA TYR A 39 2.91 7.11 13.65
C TYR A 39 3.31 8.12 14.75
N ALA A 40 4.35 8.92 14.52
CA ALA A 40 4.74 9.98 15.45
C ALA A 40 3.64 11.04 15.60
N LYS A 41 2.96 11.40 14.51
CA LYS A 41 1.81 12.33 14.55
C LYS A 41 0.62 11.73 15.30
N ILE A 42 0.39 10.42 15.18
CA ILE A 42 -0.66 9.72 15.95
C ILE A 42 -0.33 9.78 17.45
N LEU A 43 0.92 9.51 17.83
CA LEU A 43 1.33 9.55 19.23
C LEU A 43 1.15 10.95 19.84
N GLN A 44 1.53 12.00 19.11
CA GLN A 44 1.35 13.38 19.55
C GLN A 44 -0.13 13.72 19.76
N TYR A 45 -1.02 13.21 18.92
CA TYR A 45 -2.47 13.38 19.07
C TYR A 45 -2.99 12.65 20.32
N GLU A 46 -2.60 11.39 20.53
CA GLU A 46 -3.02 10.62 21.71
C GLU A 46 -2.52 11.23 23.01
N GLN A 47 -1.28 11.71 23.04
CA GLN A 47 -0.73 12.39 24.22
C GLN A 47 -1.39 13.75 24.48
N GLY A 48 -1.63 14.53 23.42
CA GLY A 48 -2.19 15.88 23.56
C GLY A 48 -3.65 15.92 24.00
N PHE A 49 -4.47 14.96 23.55
CA PHE A 49 -5.91 14.95 23.86
C PHE A 49 -6.29 13.97 24.97
N PHE A 50 -5.53 12.89 25.15
CA PHE A 50 -5.90 11.80 26.06
C PHE A 50 -4.81 11.45 27.08
N SER A 51 -3.64 12.09 27.01
CA SER A 51 -2.47 11.75 27.85
C SER A 51 -2.09 10.26 27.78
N LEU A 52 -2.41 9.59 26.66
CA LEU A 52 -2.12 8.19 26.43
C LEU A 52 -0.77 8.05 25.73
N LYS A 53 0.04 7.06 26.16
CA LYS A 53 1.28 6.67 25.50
C LYS A 53 1.24 5.19 25.16
N ARG A 54 0.35 4.83 24.24
CA ARG A 54 0.07 3.44 23.87
C ARG A 54 0.98 2.94 22.75
N ILE A 55 1.28 3.79 21.77
CA ILE A 55 2.06 3.40 20.59
C ILE A 55 3.53 3.78 20.72
N ASN A 56 4.41 2.94 20.15
CA ASN A 56 5.81 3.27 19.91
C ASN A 56 6.04 3.43 18.40
N PRO A 57 6.24 4.65 17.87
CA PRO A 57 6.33 4.89 16.44
C PRO A 57 7.39 4.06 15.71
N LEU A 58 8.52 3.76 16.36
CA LEU A 58 9.56 2.92 15.75
C LEU A 58 9.09 1.46 15.63
N MET A 59 8.54 0.90 16.71
CA MET A 59 8.05 -0.48 16.70
C MET A 59 6.92 -0.65 15.69
N GLU A 60 5.98 0.29 15.63
CA GLU A 60 4.87 0.25 14.67
C GLU A 60 5.35 0.36 13.22
N THR A 61 6.37 1.18 12.96
CA THR A 61 6.96 1.29 11.62
C THR A 61 7.68 0.00 11.22
N VAL A 62 8.42 -0.63 12.14
CA VAL A 62 9.08 -1.92 11.89
C VAL A 62 8.06 -3.03 11.67
N THR A 63 7.00 -3.09 12.48
CA THR A 63 5.90 -4.04 12.31
C THR A 63 5.25 -3.87 10.94
N SER A 64 4.95 -2.62 10.54
CA SER A 64 4.41 -2.30 9.21
C SER A 64 5.36 -2.71 8.07
N LEU A 65 6.67 -2.54 8.25
CA LEU A 65 7.67 -2.97 7.28
C LEU A 65 7.67 -4.50 7.14
N VAL A 66 7.62 -5.25 8.25
CA VAL A 66 7.58 -6.72 8.24
C VAL A 66 6.33 -7.23 7.52
N TYR A 67 5.15 -6.69 7.86
CA TYR A 67 3.91 -7.02 7.16
C TYR A 67 3.95 -6.61 5.68
N GLY A 68 4.56 -5.46 5.36
CA GLY A 68 4.74 -5.00 3.99
C GLY A 68 5.62 -5.92 3.15
N ILE A 69 6.74 -6.40 3.71
CA ILE A 69 7.61 -7.40 3.06
C ILE A 69 6.84 -8.71 2.84
N GLY A 70 6.12 -9.18 3.87
CA GLY A 70 5.28 -10.39 3.76
C GLY A 70 4.18 -10.26 2.70
N GLY A 71 3.50 -9.11 2.65
CA GLY A 71 2.51 -8.79 1.62
C GLY A 71 3.14 -8.73 0.22
N GLY A 72 4.32 -8.13 0.08
CA GLY A 72 5.06 -8.10 -1.18
C GLY A 72 5.46 -9.50 -1.68
N MET A 73 5.87 -10.39 -0.77
CA MET A 73 6.15 -11.80 -1.11
C MET A 73 4.88 -12.50 -1.59
N LEU A 74 3.76 -12.32 -0.89
CA LEU A 74 2.47 -12.89 -1.28
C LEU A 74 2.00 -12.37 -2.64
N ALA A 75 2.08 -11.06 -2.87
CA ALA A 75 1.76 -10.44 -4.15
C ALA A 75 2.62 -11.04 -5.28
N THR A 76 3.93 -11.15 -5.07
CA THR A 76 4.87 -11.73 -6.05
C THR A 76 4.51 -13.17 -6.40
N MET A 77 4.18 -13.98 -5.39
CA MET A 77 3.71 -15.35 -5.61
C MET A 77 2.42 -15.39 -6.44
N LEU A 78 1.44 -14.53 -6.14
CA LEU A 78 0.19 -14.43 -6.90
C LEU A 78 0.42 -13.97 -8.34
N PHE A 79 1.28 -12.99 -8.57
CA PHE A 79 1.66 -12.53 -9.91
C PHE A 79 2.25 -13.67 -10.75
N ILE A 80 3.17 -14.45 -10.18
CA ILE A 80 3.80 -15.59 -10.86
C ILE A 80 2.77 -16.69 -11.15
N LEU A 81 1.95 -17.06 -10.17
CA LEU A 81 0.95 -18.12 -10.31
C LEU A 81 -0.12 -17.80 -11.35
N LEU A 82 -0.53 -16.52 -11.43
CA LEU A 82 -1.55 -16.05 -12.36
C LEU A 82 -0.97 -15.61 -13.71
N GLY A 83 0.36 -15.66 -13.88
CA GLY A 83 1.03 -15.28 -15.12
C GLY A 83 0.90 -13.79 -15.47
N VAL A 84 0.77 -12.92 -14.46
CA VAL A 84 0.56 -11.48 -14.66
C VAL A 84 1.92 -10.78 -14.77
N SER A 85 2.28 -10.34 -15.98
CA SER A 85 3.50 -9.57 -16.26
C SER A 85 3.33 -8.10 -15.86
N ILE A 86 4.15 -7.64 -14.91
CA ILE A 86 4.18 -6.24 -14.46
C ILE A 86 4.74 -5.33 -15.58
N SER A 87 5.71 -5.83 -16.36
CA SER A 87 6.37 -5.08 -17.43
C SER A 87 5.40 -4.67 -18.54
N ASP A 88 4.44 -5.54 -18.88
CA ASP A 88 3.48 -5.33 -19.97
C ASP A 88 2.20 -4.60 -19.52
N ALA A 89 2.03 -4.41 -18.20
CA ALA A 89 0.80 -3.83 -17.65
C ALA A 89 0.71 -2.29 -17.81
N GLY A 90 1.80 -1.60 -18.17
CA GLY A 90 1.80 -0.14 -18.26
C GLY A 90 1.85 0.56 -16.89
N VAL A 91 2.58 -0.02 -15.93
CA VAL A 91 2.71 0.48 -14.54
C VAL A 91 3.14 1.94 -14.45
N ALA A 92 3.92 2.43 -15.42
CA ALA A 92 4.30 3.84 -15.49
C ALA A 92 3.08 4.78 -15.64
N TYR A 93 2.13 4.43 -16.52
CA TYR A 93 0.90 5.20 -16.69
C TYR A 93 -0.01 5.11 -15.46
N LEU A 94 -0.07 3.93 -14.83
CA LEU A 94 -0.79 3.73 -13.57
C LEU A 94 -0.27 4.67 -12.47
N TRP A 95 1.06 4.70 -12.27
CA TRP A 95 1.70 5.56 -11.27
C TRP A 95 1.50 7.04 -11.57
N LEU A 96 1.68 7.45 -12.82
CA LEU A 96 1.47 8.82 -13.24
C LEU A 96 0.03 9.26 -12.95
N ALA A 97 -0.96 8.45 -13.34
CA ALA A 97 -2.36 8.72 -13.09
C ALA A 97 -2.69 8.75 -11.59
N ALA A 98 -2.15 7.83 -10.79
CA ALA A 98 -2.37 7.79 -9.34
C ALA A 98 -1.83 9.05 -8.64
N ILE A 99 -0.62 9.50 -9.01
CA ILE A 99 -0.05 10.74 -8.47
C ILE A 99 -0.88 11.95 -8.88
N LEU A 100 -1.27 12.06 -10.16
CA LEU A 100 -2.11 13.18 -10.63
C LEU A 100 -3.46 13.23 -9.92
N LEU A 101 -4.10 12.08 -9.73
CA LEU A 101 -5.37 11.97 -9.02
C LEU A 101 -5.22 12.31 -7.53
N MET A 102 -4.12 11.90 -6.90
CA MET A 102 -3.81 12.25 -5.50
C MET A 102 -3.74 13.77 -5.29
N LEU A 103 -3.27 14.54 -6.27
CA LEU A 103 -3.21 16.01 -6.19
C LEU A 103 -4.60 16.65 -6.09
N ILE A 104 -5.63 16.00 -6.62
CA ILE A 104 -7.04 16.45 -6.49
C ILE A 104 -7.56 16.09 -5.09
N ASN A 105 -7.39 14.83 -4.70
CA ASN A 105 -7.72 14.35 -3.36
C ASN A 105 -6.90 13.11 -3.03
N GLN A 106 -6.33 13.07 -1.82
CA GLN A 106 -5.51 11.95 -1.36
C GLN A 106 -6.22 10.58 -1.47
N ARG A 107 -7.56 10.54 -1.40
CA ARG A 107 -8.32 9.28 -1.56
C ARG A 107 -8.14 8.61 -2.93
N PHE A 108 -7.80 9.39 -3.96
CA PHE A 108 -7.69 8.88 -5.33
C PHE A 108 -6.31 8.29 -5.67
N LEU A 109 -5.42 8.17 -4.68
CA LEU A 109 -4.15 7.45 -4.82
C LEU A 109 -4.36 5.95 -5.03
N CYS A 110 -5.48 5.39 -4.55
CA CYS A 110 -5.81 3.99 -4.71
C CYS A 110 -5.80 3.57 -6.19
N PHE A 111 -5.08 2.50 -6.49
CA PHE A 111 -4.85 2.04 -7.87
C PHE A 111 -6.11 1.55 -8.58
N ALA A 112 -7.23 1.33 -7.88
CA ALA A 112 -8.52 1.11 -8.53
C ALA A 112 -8.94 2.34 -9.35
N TYR A 113 -8.83 3.56 -8.78
CA TYR A 113 -9.18 4.78 -9.50
C TYR A 113 -8.26 5.03 -10.70
N ALA A 114 -6.95 5.00 -10.46
CA ALA A 114 -5.96 5.24 -11.50
C ALA A 114 -6.02 4.16 -12.59
N GLY A 115 -6.12 2.89 -12.21
CA GLY A 115 -6.21 1.76 -13.13
C GLY A 115 -7.46 1.82 -13.99
N SER A 116 -8.63 2.08 -13.40
CA SER A 116 -9.87 2.24 -14.16
C SER A 116 -9.80 3.44 -15.10
N LEU A 117 -9.25 4.58 -14.66
CA LEU A 117 -9.11 5.76 -15.51
C LEU A 117 -8.21 5.49 -16.72
N VAL A 118 -7.02 4.92 -16.50
CA VAL A 118 -6.07 4.58 -17.57
C VAL A 118 -6.67 3.54 -18.51
N SER A 119 -7.36 2.54 -17.98
CA SER A 119 -8.02 1.49 -18.79
C SER A 119 -9.14 2.05 -19.65
N LEU A 120 -10.01 2.90 -19.09
CA LEU A 120 -11.08 3.55 -19.85
C LEU A 120 -10.50 4.44 -20.95
N MET A 121 -9.47 5.22 -20.64
CA MET A 121 -8.80 6.07 -21.64
C MET A 121 -8.20 5.25 -22.78
N ALA A 122 -7.53 4.12 -22.47
CA ALA A 122 -6.98 3.21 -23.45
C ALA A 122 -8.05 2.56 -24.34
N LEU A 123 -9.19 2.16 -23.76
CA LEU A 123 -10.30 1.55 -24.51
C LEU A 123 -11.03 2.54 -25.42
N ILE A 124 -11.18 3.80 -24.99
CA ILE A 124 -11.92 4.82 -25.74
C ILE A 124 -11.05 5.46 -26.82
N THR A 125 -9.79 5.78 -26.49
CA THR A 125 -8.91 6.57 -27.36
C THR A 125 -7.84 5.74 -28.07
N GLY A 126 -7.63 4.48 -27.64
CA GLY A 126 -6.51 3.66 -28.09
C GLY A 126 -5.17 4.05 -27.44
N PHE A 127 -5.15 5.03 -26.52
CA PHE A 127 -3.96 5.50 -25.83
C PHE A 127 -4.21 5.60 -24.31
N PRO A 128 -3.26 5.24 -23.44
CA PRO A 128 -1.97 4.62 -23.75
C PRO A 128 -2.12 3.17 -24.24
N GLN A 129 -1.16 2.69 -25.01
CA GLN A 129 -1.12 1.29 -25.44
C GLN A 129 -0.73 0.40 -24.26
N ILE A 130 -1.73 -0.17 -23.60
CA ILE A 130 -1.57 -1.02 -22.42
C ILE A 130 -2.44 -2.28 -22.54
N HIS A 131 -1.99 -3.36 -21.88
CA HIS A 131 -2.82 -4.55 -21.70
C HIS A 131 -3.78 -4.37 -20.53
N VAL A 132 -5.00 -3.90 -20.82
CA VAL A 132 -6.04 -3.62 -19.81
C VAL A 132 -6.29 -4.81 -18.88
N ALA A 133 -6.37 -6.04 -19.41
CA ALA A 133 -6.59 -7.23 -18.61
C ALA A 133 -5.47 -7.44 -17.56
N THR A 134 -4.21 -7.31 -17.99
CA THR A 134 -3.04 -7.44 -17.12
C THR A 134 -3.00 -6.32 -16.07
N LEU A 135 -3.33 -5.09 -16.45
CA LEU A 135 -3.42 -3.97 -15.52
C LEU A 135 -4.50 -4.19 -14.46
N MET A 136 -5.69 -4.65 -14.86
CA MET A 136 -6.78 -4.94 -13.91
C MET A 136 -6.45 -6.12 -13.00
N ALA A 137 -5.81 -7.17 -13.52
CA ALA A 137 -5.33 -8.27 -12.70
C ALA A 137 -4.29 -7.79 -11.67
N LEU A 138 -3.39 -6.88 -12.06
CA LEU A 138 -2.42 -6.29 -11.16
C LEU A 138 -3.07 -5.50 -10.03
N VAL A 139 -4.02 -4.63 -10.37
CA VAL A 139 -4.77 -3.85 -9.39
C VAL A 139 -5.54 -4.77 -8.44
N ALA A 140 -6.16 -5.84 -8.95
CA ALA A 140 -6.90 -6.80 -8.15
C ALA A 140 -6.02 -7.55 -7.15
N ILE A 141 -4.83 -8.02 -7.59
CA ILE A 141 -3.87 -8.72 -6.71
C ILE A 141 -3.42 -7.80 -5.58
N LEU A 142 -3.10 -6.54 -5.87
CA LEU A 142 -2.68 -5.58 -4.84
C LEU A 142 -3.78 -5.32 -3.81
N HIS A 143 -5.05 -5.17 -4.23
CA HIS A 143 -6.17 -5.01 -3.30
C HIS A 143 -6.46 -6.27 -2.49
N LEU A 144 -6.30 -7.44 -3.09
CA LEU A 144 -6.44 -8.70 -2.37
C LEU A 144 -5.40 -8.79 -1.25
N VAL A 145 -4.13 -8.51 -1.56
CA VAL A 145 -3.06 -8.50 -0.55
C VAL A 145 -3.30 -7.44 0.51
N GLU A 146 -3.70 -6.23 0.14
CA GLU A 146 -4.06 -5.18 1.09
C GLU A 146 -5.19 -5.64 2.03
N SER A 147 -6.25 -6.26 1.49
CA SER A 147 -7.36 -6.77 2.28
C SER A 147 -6.93 -7.85 3.29
N LEU A 148 -5.97 -8.70 2.92
CA LEU A 148 -5.40 -9.71 3.80
C LEU A 148 -4.54 -9.08 4.90
N LEU A 149 -3.76 -8.05 4.58
CA LEU A 149 -2.98 -7.31 5.57
C LEU A 149 -3.90 -6.59 6.57
N ILE A 150 -5.00 -6.00 6.10
CA ILE A 150 -6.03 -5.40 6.96
C ILE A 150 -6.68 -6.46 7.83
N LEU A 151 -6.98 -7.65 7.31
CA LEU A 151 -7.53 -8.75 8.10
C LEU A 151 -6.61 -9.16 9.25
N VAL A 152 -5.30 -9.22 9.00
CA VAL A 152 -4.31 -9.69 9.97
C VAL A 152 -3.93 -8.61 10.99
N ASN A 153 -3.78 -7.34 10.58
CA ASN A 153 -3.23 -6.28 11.42
C ASN A 153 -4.07 -4.99 11.49
N GLY A 154 -5.21 -4.90 10.78
CA GLY A 154 -6.01 -3.67 10.69
C GLY A 154 -6.82 -3.33 11.96
N TYR A 155 -6.90 -4.24 12.93
CA TYR A 155 -7.53 -3.95 14.24
C TYR A 155 -6.55 -3.28 15.22
N HIS A 156 -5.25 -3.28 14.92
CA HIS A 156 -4.23 -2.73 15.80
C HIS A 156 -4.39 -1.20 15.89
N ASN A 157 -4.16 -0.64 17.09
CA ASN A 157 -4.05 0.81 17.29
C ASN A 157 -5.28 1.67 16.96
N ALA A 158 -6.49 1.17 17.26
CA ALA A 158 -7.68 2.03 17.31
C ALA A 158 -7.46 3.20 18.29
N SER A 159 -7.39 4.43 17.76
CA SER A 159 -7.16 5.65 18.54
C SER A 159 -8.49 6.34 18.87
N PRO A 160 -8.76 6.73 20.12
CA PRO A 160 -9.97 7.48 20.44
C PRO A 160 -9.94 8.85 19.75
N MET A 161 -11.10 9.32 19.30
CA MET A 161 -11.28 10.65 18.70
C MET A 161 -12.57 11.29 19.17
N PHE A 162 -12.56 12.61 19.35
CA PHE A 162 -13.76 13.40 19.61
C PHE A 162 -14.04 14.36 18.46
N PHE A 163 -15.29 14.42 18.00
CA PHE A 163 -15.74 15.30 16.93
C PHE A 163 -16.86 16.22 17.42
N LYS A 164 -16.84 17.47 16.96
CA LYS A 164 -17.97 18.39 17.17
C LYS A 164 -19.02 18.13 16.09
N HIS A 165 -20.18 17.63 16.50
CA HIS A 165 -21.32 17.46 15.61
C HIS A 165 -21.91 18.82 15.21
N LYS A 166 -22.58 18.90 14.04
CA LYS A 166 -23.23 20.13 13.56
C LYS A 166 -24.25 20.69 14.55
N SER A 167 -24.84 19.84 15.39
CA SER A 167 -25.75 20.24 16.48
C SER A 167 -25.05 20.83 17.71
N GLY A 168 -23.73 21.04 17.68
CA GLY A 168 -22.93 21.56 18.80
C GLY A 168 -22.52 20.53 19.85
N LYS A 169 -23.05 19.29 19.79
CA LYS A 169 -22.69 18.21 20.72
C LYS A 169 -21.34 17.60 20.37
N VAL A 170 -20.55 17.22 21.37
CA VAL A 170 -19.32 16.43 21.18
C VAL A 170 -19.69 14.96 21.09
N VAL A 171 -19.18 14.27 20.07
CA VAL A 171 -19.40 12.84 19.83
C VAL A 171 -18.04 12.14 19.84
N GLY A 172 -17.92 11.08 20.62
CA GLY A 172 -16.73 10.23 20.64
C GLY A 172 -16.80 9.14 19.56
N GLY A 173 -15.64 8.67 19.13
CA GLY A 173 -15.48 7.55 18.21
C GLY A 173 -14.05 7.01 18.26
N PHE A 174 -13.77 6.03 17.41
CA PHE A 174 -12.44 5.46 17.24
C PHE A 174 -11.98 5.63 15.79
N ALA A 175 -10.72 6.03 15.61
CA ALA A 175 -10.03 5.96 14.34
C ALA A 175 -9.52 4.53 14.19
N LEU A 176 -10.12 3.78 13.25
CA LEU A 176 -9.53 2.55 12.75
C LEU A 176 -8.63 2.97 11.57
N ARG A 177 -7.34 2.65 11.64
CA ARG A 177 -6.34 3.09 10.66
C ARG A 177 -5.40 1.95 10.33
#